data_AF-A0A8C6H3Y6-F1
#
_entry.id   AF-A0A8C6H3Y6-F1
#
_cell.length_a   1.000
_cell.length_b   1.000
_cell.length_c   1.000
_cell.angle_alpha   90.00
_cell.angle_beta   90.00
_cell.angle_gamma   90.00
#
_symmetry.space_group_name_H-M   'P 1'
#
loop_
_entity.id
_entity.type
_entity.pdbx_description
1 polymer ?
#
loop_
_entity_poly.entity_id
_entity_poly.type
_entity_poly.pdbx_seq_one_letter_code
_entity_poly.pdbx_strand_id
1 'polypeptide(L)'
;MAVSESQLKKMMSKYKYRDLTVRQTVNVIVMYKDLKPVLDSYVFNDGSSRELVNLTGTIPVCYRGNIYNIPICLWLLDTYPYNPPICFVKPTSSMTIKTGKHVDAWEDLPYLHDWKHPQSELLELIQIMIVIFGEEPPVFSRPTVSASYPPYTATGPPNSPSRDGTISGDTIQASLISAVSDKLRWRMKEEMDVAQAELNALKRTEEDLKKGHQKLEEMVTRLDQEVAEVD
;
A
#
# COMPACT_ATOMS: atom_id res chain seq x y z
N MET A 1 -25.24 -0.61 -10.96
CA MET A 1 -25.83 0.66 -11.45
C MET A 1 -24.70 1.66 -11.69
N ALA A 2 -24.68 2.33 -12.83
CA ALA A 2 -23.73 3.44 -13.06
C ALA A 2 -24.17 4.65 -12.22
N VAL A 3 -23.24 5.28 -11.52
CA VAL A 3 -23.53 6.49 -10.71
C VAL A 3 -23.81 7.64 -11.66
N SER A 4 -24.94 8.34 -11.47
CA SER A 4 -25.30 9.47 -12.32
C SER A 4 -24.51 10.74 -11.95
N GLU A 5 -24.34 11.65 -12.91
CA GLU A 5 -23.69 12.94 -12.65
C GLU A 5 -24.41 13.74 -11.54
N SER A 6 -25.74 13.64 -11.48
CA SER A 6 -26.55 14.26 -10.42
C SER A 6 -26.24 13.69 -9.03
N GLN A 7 -25.99 12.39 -8.92
CA GLN A 7 -25.56 11.74 -7.68
C GLN A 7 -24.16 12.24 -7.27
N LEU A 8 -23.22 12.33 -8.22
CA LEU A 8 -21.88 12.87 -7.97
C LEU A 8 -21.91 14.32 -7.47
N LYS A 9 -22.73 15.18 -8.09
CA LYS A 9 -22.93 16.57 -7.64
C LYS A 9 -23.45 16.65 -6.22
N LYS A 10 -24.32 15.71 -5.81
CA LYS A 10 -24.82 15.61 -4.43
C LYS A 10 -23.72 15.19 -3.45
N MET A 11 -22.94 14.16 -3.80
CA MET A 11 -21.82 13.67 -2.99
C MET A 11 -20.76 14.76 -2.76
N MET A 12 -20.49 15.57 -3.79
CA MET A 12 -19.48 16.64 -3.77
C MET A 12 -20.08 18.02 -3.46
N SER A 13 -21.23 18.08 -2.78
CA SER A 13 -21.93 19.35 -2.50
C SER A 13 -21.10 20.34 -1.68
N LYS A 14 -20.19 19.84 -0.83
CA LYS A 14 -19.28 20.64 0.01
C LYS A 14 -17.96 21.02 -0.68
N TYR A 15 -17.72 20.58 -1.92
CA TYR A 15 -16.45 20.82 -2.61
C TYR A 15 -16.37 22.23 -3.18
N LYS A 16 -15.22 22.87 -3.03
CA LYS A 16 -14.98 24.24 -3.51
C LYS A 16 -15.08 24.34 -5.03
N TYR A 17 -14.61 23.31 -5.75
CA TYR A 17 -14.59 23.27 -7.21
C TYR A 17 -15.42 22.11 -7.77
N ARG A 18 -16.63 21.93 -7.24
CA ARG A 18 -17.53 20.80 -7.51
C ARG A 18 -17.62 20.40 -8.98
N ASP A 19 -17.87 21.34 -9.88
CA ASP A 19 -18.13 20.99 -11.29
C ASP A 19 -16.86 20.47 -11.99
N LEU A 20 -15.68 20.94 -11.60
CA LEU A 20 -14.40 20.41 -12.08
C LEU A 20 -14.16 18.99 -11.55
N THR A 21 -14.38 18.77 -10.26
CA THR A 21 -14.23 17.46 -9.61
C THR A 21 -15.18 16.43 -10.21
N VAL A 22 -16.45 16.78 -10.40
CA VAL A 22 -17.46 15.91 -11.00
C VAL A 22 -17.07 15.55 -12.43
N ARG A 23 -16.62 16.53 -13.24
CA ARG A 23 -16.19 16.28 -14.62
C ARG A 23 -15.03 15.30 -14.70
N GLN A 24 -13.95 15.52 -13.93
CA GLN A 24 -12.82 14.59 -13.94
C GLN A 24 -13.21 13.21 -13.39
N THR A 25 -14.08 13.15 -12.38
CA THR A 25 -14.62 11.89 -11.85
C THR A 25 -15.41 11.12 -12.91
N VAL A 26 -16.29 11.79 -13.66
CA VAL A 26 -17.06 11.20 -14.76
C VAL A 26 -16.13 10.63 -15.82
N ASN A 27 -15.11 11.38 -16.23
CA ASN A 27 -14.13 10.93 -17.22
C ASN A 27 -13.44 9.63 -16.77
N VAL A 28 -13.04 9.55 -15.50
CA VAL A 28 -12.40 8.35 -14.94
C VAL A 28 -13.34 7.16 -14.91
N ILE A 29 -14.55 7.28 -14.37
CA ILE A 29 -15.48 6.14 -14.24
C ILE A 29 -16.05 5.68 -15.59
N VAL A 30 -16.01 6.55 -16.61
CA VAL A 30 -16.33 6.18 -17.99
C VAL A 30 -15.21 5.32 -18.58
N MET A 31 -13.95 5.67 -18.34
CA MET A 31 -12.78 4.93 -18.83
C MET A 31 -12.54 3.63 -18.06
N TYR A 32 -12.54 3.69 -16.73
CA TYR A 32 -12.23 2.59 -15.82
C TYR A 32 -13.50 2.15 -15.09
N LYS A 33 -14.22 1.19 -15.69
CA LYS A 33 -15.55 0.77 -15.21
C LYS A 33 -15.55 0.16 -13.82
N ASP A 34 -14.43 -0.40 -13.37
CA ASP A 34 -14.31 -1.02 -12.05
C ASP A 34 -14.07 0.00 -10.93
N LEU A 35 -13.68 1.23 -11.26
CA LEU A 35 -13.57 2.31 -10.29
C LEU A 35 -14.96 2.89 -9.99
N LYS A 36 -15.32 2.93 -8.71
CA LYS A 36 -16.59 3.45 -8.22
C LYS A 36 -16.37 4.64 -7.29
N PRO A 37 -17.16 5.72 -7.45
CA PRO A 37 -17.15 6.83 -6.52
C PRO A 37 -17.92 6.43 -5.26
N VAL A 38 -17.31 6.64 -4.11
CA VAL A 38 -17.87 6.35 -2.78
C VAL A 38 -17.66 7.58 -1.89
N LEU A 39 -18.70 7.97 -1.16
CA LEU A 39 -18.59 9.00 -0.13
C LEU A 39 -18.30 8.31 1.19
N ASP A 40 -17.18 8.66 1.83
CA ASP A 40 -16.71 7.99 3.04
C ASP A 40 -15.96 8.98 3.96
N SER A 41 -15.77 8.61 5.22
CA SER A 41 -15.07 9.43 6.22
C SER A 41 -13.57 9.21 6.14
N TYR A 42 -12.83 10.26 5.77
CA TYR A 42 -11.37 10.26 5.79
C TYR A 42 -10.87 10.87 7.09
N VAL A 43 -9.96 10.17 7.78
CA VAL A 43 -9.29 10.66 9.00
C VAL A 43 -7.92 11.20 8.62
N PHE A 44 -7.68 12.48 8.91
CA PHE A 44 -6.40 13.15 8.68
C PHE A 44 -5.43 12.88 9.82
N ASN A 45 -4.15 13.18 9.58
CA ASN A 45 -3.08 12.98 10.55
C ASN A 45 -3.24 13.81 11.84
N ASP A 46 -4.01 14.91 11.79
CA ASP A 46 -4.37 15.72 12.94
C ASP A 46 -5.52 15.13 13.78
N GLY A 47 -6.04 13.95 13.40
CA GLY A 47 -7.16 13.29 14.03
C GLY A 47 -8.53 13.83 13.61
N SER A 48 -8.59 14.89 12.81
CA SER A 48 -9.84 15.39 12.25
C SER A 48 -10.39 14.40 11.20
N SER A 49 -11.71 14.34 11.06
CA SER A 49 -12.34 13.55 10.01
C SER A 49 -13.19 14.42 9.10
N ARG A 50 -13.23 14.09 7.81
CA ARG A 50 -14.11 14.74 6.83
C ARG A 50 -14.73 13.72 5.89
N GLU A 51 -15.97 13.97 5.52
CA GLU A 51 -16.62 13.23 4.43
C GLU A 51 -16.03 13.67 3.09
N LEU A 52 -15.37 12.75 2.40
CA LEU A 52 -14.75 12.97 1.10
C LEU A 52 -15.19 11.87 0.12
N VAL A 53 -15.20 12.22 -1.16
CA VAL A 53 -15.37 11.24 -2.22
C VAL A 53 -14.03 10.57 -2.50
N ASN A 54 -14.05 9.23 -2.54
CA ASN A 54 -12.96 8.43 -3.08
C ASN A 54 -13.41 7.66 -4.32
N LEU A 55 -12.46 7.40 -5.21
CA LEU A 55 -12.60 6.43 -6.30
C LEU A 55 -11.92 5.14 -5.86
N THR A 56 -12.70 4.09 -5.63
CA THR A 56 -12.19 2.79 -5.20
C THR A 56 -12.62 1.70 -6.15
N GLY A 57 -11.72 0.76 -6.43
CA GLY A 57 -11.92 -0.32 -7.38
C GLY A 57 -10.59 -0.82 -7.90
N THR A 58 -10.57 -1.39 -9.11
CA THR A 58 -9.35 -1.93 -9.73
C THR A 58 -8.98 -1.21 -11.03
N ILE A 59 -7.68 -1.15 -11.31
CA ILE A 59 -7.13 -0.72 -12.60
C ILE A 59 -6.39 -1.88 -13.28
N PRO A 60 -6.51 -2.05 -14.61
CA PRO A 60 -5.82 -3.11 -15.33
C PRO A 60 -4.35 -2.72 -15.56
N VAL A 61 -3.43 -3.56 -15.10
CA VAL A 61 -1.99 -3.35 -15.19
C VAL A 61 -1.32 -4.53 -15.87
N CYS A 62 -0.57 -4.28 -16.94
CA CYS A 62 0.19 -5.34 -17.61
C CYS A 62 1.54 -5.52 -16.90
N TYR A 63 1.78 -6.71 -16.36
CA TYR A 63 3.07 -7.10 -15.77
C TYR A 63 3.51 -8.43 -16.37
N ARG A 64 4.72 -8.46 -16.96
CA ARG A 64 5.31 -9.66 -17.59
C ARG A 64 4.36 -10.38 -18.57
N GLY A 65 3.60 -9.61 -19.36
CA GLY A 65 2.68 -10.13 -20.37
C GLY A 65 1.30 -10.55 -19.86
N ASN A 66 1.05 -10.48 -18.55
CA ASN A 66 -0.27 -10.76 -17.95
C ASN A 66 -0.92 -9.48 -17.43
N ILE A 67 -2.24 -9.39 -17.54
CA ILE A 67 -3.02 -8.26 -17.01
C ILE A 67 -3.48 -8.62 -15.59
N TYR A 68 -3.11 -7.77 -14.62
CA TYR A 68 -3.51 -7.85 -13.23
C TYR A 68 -4.43 -6.69 -12.88
N ASN A 69 -5.50 -6.97 -12.13
CA ASN A 69 -6.44 -5.95 -11.66
C ASN A 69 -5.97 -5.45 -10.29
N ILE A 70 -5.28 -4.31 -10.27
CA ILE A 70 -4.67 -3.76 -9.06
C ILE A 70 -5.68 -2.89 -8.32
N PRO A 71 -6.00 -3.20 -7.06
CA PRO A 71 -6.98 -2.46 -6.29
C PRO A 71 -6.41 -1.12 -5.79
N ILE A 72 -7.05 -0.02 -6.16
CA ILE A 72 -6.65 1.34 -5.77
C ILE A 72 -7.79 2.08 -5.06
N CYS A 73 -7.41 3.14 -4.35
CA CYS A 73 -8.30 4.08 -3.71
C CYS A 73 -7.73 5.49 -3.83
N LEU A 74 -8.44 6.37 -4.55
CA LEU A 74 -8.02 7.76 -4.78
C LEU A 74 -8.99 8.68 -4.05
N TRP A 75 -8.54 9.30 -2.95
CA TRP A 75 -9.32 10.27 -2.20
C TRP A 75 -9.20 11.66 -2.82
N LEU A 76 -10.33 12.30 -3.08
CA LEU A 76 -10.38 13.64 -3.64
C LEU A 76 -10.62 14.63 -2.50
N LEU A 77 -9.69 15.54 -2.24
CA LEU A 77 -9.88 16.60 -1.23
C LEU A 77 -10.97 17.59 -1.67
N ASP A 78 -11.59 18.27 -0.71
CA ASP A 78 -12.60 19.32 -0.93
C ASP A 78 -12.13 20.49 -1.83
N THR A 79 -10.82 20.61 -1.99
CA THR A 79 -10.08 21.61 -2.76
C THR A 79 -9.53 21.08 -4.11
N TYR A 80 -9.76 19.81 -4.42
CA TYR A 80 -9.48 19.23 -5.74
C TYR A 80 -10.20 20.03 -6.85
N PRO A 81 -9.60 20.26 -8.03
CA PRO A 81 -8.34 19.70 -8.55
C PRO A 81 -7.06 20.48 -8.22
N TYR A 82 -7.12 21.51 -7.37
CA TYR A 82 -5.93 22.32 -7.08
C TYR A 82 -4.98 21.69 -6.06
N ASN A 83 -5.46 20.71 -5.31
CA ASN A 83 -4.63 19.81 -4.52
C ASN A 83 -4.69 18.40 -5.14
N PRO A 84 -3.58 17.63 -5.09
CA PRO A 84 -3.53 16.28 -5.59
C PRO A 84 -4.48 15.35 -4.80
N PRO A 85 -4.92 14.25 -5.42
CA PRO A 85 -5.62 13.19 -4.71
C PRO A 85 -4.67 12.41 -3.78
N ILE A 86 -5.20 11.91 -2.66
CA ILE A 86 -4.45 11.00 -1.79
C ILE A 86 -4.67 9.56 -2.28
N CYS A 87 -3.59 8.86 -2.58
CA CYS A 87 -3.64 7.58 -3.27
C CYS A 87 -3.25 6.42 -2.34
N PHE A 88 -3.99 5.32 -2.42
CA PHE A 88 -3.67 4.08 -1.71
C PHE A 88 -3.86 2.86 -2.62
N VAL A 89 -3.06 1.82 -2.41
CA VAL A 89 -3.36 0.47 -2.91
C VAL A 89 -4.07 -0.29 -1.79
N LYS A 90 -5.20 -0.93 -2.11
CA LYS A 90 -6.01 -1.70 -1.16
C LYS A 90 -5.82 -3.20 -1.39
N PRO A 91 -4.78 -3.84 -0.82
CA PRO A 91 -4.56 -5.28 -1.01
C PRO A 91 -5.80 -6.07 -0.60
N THR A 92 -6.17 -7.07 -1.39
CA THR A 92 -7.19 -8.06 -0.99
C THR A 92 -6.61 -9.04 0.03
N SER A 93 -7.46 -9.83 0.70
CA SER A 93 -7.04 -10.80 1.72
C SER A 93 -6.02 -11.83 1.23
N SER A 94 -5.98 -12.08 -0.08
CA SER A 94 -5.02 -12.97 -0.75
C SER A 94 -3.78 -12.25 -1.28
N MET A 95 -3.64 -10.93 -1.04
CA MET A 95 -2.52 -10.12 -1.50
C MET A 95 -1.68 -9.62 -0.32
N THR A 96 -0.39 -9.47 -0.55
CA THR A 96 0.53 -8.79 0.35
C THR A 96 1.12 -7.60 -0.39
N ILE A 97 1.18 -6.45 0.27
CA ILE A 97 1.86 -5.27 -0.22
C ILE A 97 3.36 -5.59 -0.26
N LYS A 98 4.00 -5.36 -1.41
CA LYS A 98 5.46 -5.47 -1.49
C LYS A 98 6.04 -4.20 -0.88
N THR A 99 6.57 -4.26 0.33
CA THR A 99 7.36 -3.14 0.88
C THR A 99 8.54 -2.87 -0.06
N GLY A 100 8.62 -1.65 -0.55
CA GLY A 100 9.51 -1.20 -1.61
C GLY A 100 9.47 0.32 -1.69
N LYS A 101 10.42 0.93 -2.41
CA LYS A 101 10.67 2.39 -2.38
C LYS A 101 9.43 3.26 -2.60
N HIS A 102 8.43 2.77 -3.34
CA HIS A 102 7.21 3.50 -3.70
C HIS A 102 5.92 3.01 -3.00
N VAL A 103 6.03 2.10 -2.03
CA VAL A 103 4.87 1.32 -1.56
C VAL A 103 4.45 1.68 -0.13
N ASP A 104 5.37 2.20 0.68
CA ASP A 104 5.05 2.67 2.05
C ASP A 104 4.59 4.13 2.08
N ALA A 105 4.80 4.89 1.01
CA ALA A 105 4.25 6.23 0.82
C ALA A 105 4.07 6.51 -0.68
N TRP A 106 2.83 6.45 -1.20
CA TRP A 106 2.49 6.95 -2.54
C TRP A 106 2.87 8.43 -2.73
N GLU A 107 3.21 9.11 -1.64
CA GLU A 107 3.86 10.41 -1.61
C GLU A 107 5.08 10.45 -2.55
N ASP A 108 5.77 9.34 -2.82
CA ASP A 108 6.94 9.31 -3.71
C ASP A 108 6.64 9.28 -5.23
N LEU A 109 5.38 9.42 -5.67
CA LEU A 109 5.09 9.62 -7.11
C LEU A 109 5.52 11.04 -7.53
N PRO A 110 6.49 11.21 -8.46
CA PRO A 110 6.93 12.54 -8.89
C PRO A 110 5.79 13.39 -9.44
N TYR A 111 4.83 12.74 -10.11
CA TYR A 111 3.65 13.40 -10.65
C TYR A 111 2.70 13.98 -9.59
N LEU A 112 2.67 13.43 -8.37
CA LEU A 112 1.90 14.01 -7.27
C LEU A 112 2.61 15.22 -6.64
N HIS A 113 3.94 15.23 -6.62
CA HIS A 113 4.74 16.35 -6.13
C HIS A 113 4.57 17.61 -6.99
N ASP A 114 4.59 17.45 -8.31
CA ASP A 114 4.44 18.55 -9.27
C ASP A 114 2.98 18.79 -9.70
N TRP A 115 2.01 18.26 -8.94
CA TRP A 115 0.60 18.34 -9.30
C TRP A 115 0.13 19.79 -9.44
N LYS A 116 -0.36 20.14 -10.63
CA LYS A 116 -0.81 21.50 -10.93
C LYS A 116 -1.97 21.51 -11.91
N HIS A 117 -3.14 21.96 -11.45
CA HIS A 117 -4.27 22.20 -12.34
C HIS A 117 -4.00 23.42 -13.26
N PRO A 118 -4.34 23.37 -14.57
CA PRO A 118 -5.01 22.30 -15.31
C PRO A 118 -4.07 21.29 -16.00
N GLN A 119 -2.76 21.38 -15.76
CA GLN A 119 -1.77 20.53 -16.41
C GLN A 119 -1.85 19.08 -15.91
N SER A 120 -2.20 18.88 -14.63
CA SER A 120 -2.36 17.56 -14.03
C SER A 120 -3.83 17.15 -13.94
N GLU A 121 -4.15 15.96 -14.43
CA GLU A 121 -5.49 15.36 -14.37
C GLU A 121 -5.51 13.95 -13.78
N LEU A 122 -6.69 13.51 -13.31
CA LEU A 122 -6.88 12.21 -12.67
C LEU A 122 -6.69 11.02 -13.60
N LEU A 123 -7.08 11.17 -14.88
CA LEU A 123 -6.88 10.13 -15.88
C LEU A 123 -5.39 9.88 -16.14
N GLU A 124 -4.61 10.95 -16.25
CA GLU A 124 -3.16 10.88 -16.46
C GLU A 124 -2.46 10.27 -15.24
N LEU A 125 -2.86 10.64 -14.03
CA LEU A 125 -2.38 9.98 -12.81
C LEU A 125 -2.59 8.46 -12.88
N ILE A 126 -3.78 8.00 -13.26
CA ILE A 126 -4.07 6.56 -13.37
C ILE A 126 -3.20 5.90 -14.44
N GLN A 127 -2.98 6.56 -15.58
CA GLN A 127 -2.08 6.04 -16.62
C GLN A 127 -0.64 5.90 -16.12
N ILE A 128 -0.14 6.89 -15.38
CA ILE A 128 1.18 6.85 -14.75
C ILE A 128 1.25 5.71 -13.74
N MET A 129 0.22 5.52 -12.90
CA MET A 129 0.13 4.39 -11.98
C MET A 129 0.17 3.04 -12.73
N ILE A 130 -0.53 2.90 -13.86
CA ILE A 130 -0.51 1.68 -14.68
C ILE A 130 0.90 1.38 -15.19
N VAL A 131 1.63 2.39 -15.67
CA VAL A 131 3.01 2.22 -16.16
C VAL A 131 3.93 1.80 -15.02
N ILE A 132 3.91 2.53 -13.91
CA ILE A 132 4.76 2.26 -12.74
C ILE A 132 4.48 0.87 -12.17
N PHE A 133 3.21 0.51 -12.01
CA PHE A 133 2.84 -0.81 -11.50
C PHE A 133 3.12 -1.95 -12.49
N GLY A 134 3.22 -1.64 -13.79
CA GLY A 134 3.62 -2.58 -14.83
C GLY A 134 5.12 -2.87 -14.86
N GLU A 135 5.95 -1.97 -14.32
CA GLU A 135 7.38 -2.19 -14.09
C GLU A 135 7.61 -2.86 -12.74
N GLU A 136 7.01 -2.30 -11.68
CA GLU A 136 7.11 -2.80 -10.32
C GLU A 136 5.71 -2.94 -9.66
N PRO A 137 5.14 -4.16 -9.62
CA PRO A 137 3.85 -4.38 -9.00
C PRO A 137 3.86 -4.06 -7.50
N PRO A 138 2.92 -3.25 -6.99
CA PRO A 138 2.84 -2.87 -5.58
C PRO A 138 2.29 -3.99 -4.69
N VAL A 139 1.65 -5.00 -5.29
CA VAL A 139 1.04 -6.13 -4.59
C VAL A 139 1.43 -7.45 -5.24
N PHE A 140 1.64 -8.46 -4.39
CA PHE A 140 1.80 -9.84 -4.82
C PHE A 140 0.71 -10.71 -4.22
N SER A 141 0.28 -11.73 -4.96
CA SER A 141 -0.56 -12.79 -4.43
C SER A 141 0.23 -13.62 -3.41
N ARG A 142 -0.37 -13.90 -2.25
CA ARG A 142 0.12 -14.93 -1.35
C ARG A 142 0.02 -16.29 -2.06
N PRO A 143 1.06 -17.14 -2.00
CA PRO A 143 0.94 -18.51 -2.46
C PRO A 143 -0.18 -19.19 -1.66
N THR A 144 -1.24 -19.62 -2.32
CA THR A 144 -2.22 -20.51 -1.70
C THR A 144 -1.54 -21.86 -1.56
N VAL A 145 -1.19 -22.26 -0.34
CA VAL A 145 -0.74 -23.62 -0.06
C VAL A 145 -1.95 -24.53 -0.26
N SER A 146 -2.15 -25.02 -1.48
CA SER A 146 -3.13 -26.07 -1.73
C SER A 146 -2.57 -27.34 -1.09
N ALA A 147 -3.06 -27.68 0.11
CA ALA A 147 -2.83 -28.99 0.69
C ALA A 147 -3.48 -30.04 -0.22
N SER A 148 -2.71 -30.58 -1.16
CA SER A 148 -3.08 -31.77 -1.91
C SER A 148 -2.99 -32.95 -0.94
N TYR A 149 -4.13 -33.37 -0.41
CA TYR A 149 -4.22 -34.61 0.35
C TYR A 149 -4.12 -35.79 -0.63
N PRO A 150 -3.27 -36.81 -0.37
CA PRO A 150 -3.20 -37.99 -1.21
C PRO A 150 -4.50 -38.82 -1.10
N PRO A 151 -4.91 -39.52 -2.17
CA PRO A 151 -6.12 -40.35 -2.15
C PRO A 151 -5.85 -41.65 -1.37
N TYR A 152 -6.56 -41.87 -0.26
CA TYR A 152 -6.50 -43.13 0.49
C TYR A 152 -7.42 -44.18 -0.15
N THR A 153 -6.86 -45.35 -0.45
CA THR A 153 -7.55 -46.55 -0.93
C THR A 153 -8.37 -47.21 0.19
N ALA A 154 -9.63 -47.53 -0.09
CA ALA A 154 -10.59 -48.08 0.85
C ALA A 154 -10.54 -49.62 0.95
N THR A 155 -10.63 -50.15 2.17
CA THR A 155 -10.99 -51.56 2.46
C THR A 155 -11.99 -51.64 3.63
N GLY A 156 -13.21 -52.09 3.35
CA GLY A 156 -14.07 -52.89 4.28
C GLY A 156 -15.05 -52.17 5.26
N PRO A 157 -16.35 -52.51 5.27
CA PRO A 157 -17.42 -51.98 6.17
C PRO A 157 -17.81 -53.02 7.29
N PRO A 158 -18.91 -52.91 8.09
CA PRO A 158 -19.95 -51.87 8.28
C PRO A 158 -20.31 -51.53 9.76
N ASN A 159 -20.88 -50.34 10.04
CA ASN A 159 -22.14 -50.15 10.81
C ASN A 159 -22.47 -48.66 11.07
N SER A 160 -23.73 -48.33 10.83
CA SER A 160 -24.46 -47.05 10.98
C SER A 160 -24.72 -46.61 12.45
N PRO A 161 -25.34 -45.44 12.77
CA PRO A 161 -25.95 -44.42 11.90
C PRO A 161 -25.57 -42.95 12.19
N SER A 162 -25.76 -42.11 11.16
CA SER A 162 -26.19 -40.70 11.22
C SER A 162 -25.50 -39.76 12.23
N ARG A 163 -24.40 -39.10 11.81
CA ARG A 163 -24.06 -37.77 12.33
C ARG A 163 -24.08 -36.75 11.21
N ASP A 164 -25.14 -35.97 11.26
CA ASP A 164 -25.32 -34.67 10.65
C ASP A 164 -24.01 -33.86 10.70
N GLY A 165 -23.47 -33.55 9.53
CA GLY A 165 -22.26 -32.80 9.34
C GLY A 165 -22.51 -31.31 9.46
N THR A 166 -22.79 -30.84 10.67
CA THR A 166 -22.66 -29.42 10.98
C THR A 166 -21.26 -29.20 11.55
N ILE A 167 -20.41 -28.49 10.80
CA ILE A 167 -19.12 -28.00 11.29
C ILE A 167 -19.43 -27.14 12.53
N SER A 168 -19.20 -27.69 13.74
CA SER A 168 -19.49 -26.99 14.99
C SER A 168 -18.66 -25.70 15.05
N GLY A 169 -19.30 -24.60 15.43
CA GLY A 169 -18.72 -23.25 15.47
C GLY A 169 -17.40 -23.15 16.25
N ASP A 170 -17.14 -24.08 17.16
CA ASP A 170 -15.91 -24.17 17.95
C ASP A 170 -14.65 -24.37 17.08
N THR A 171 -14.74 -25.12 15.97
CA THR A 171 -13.59 -25.31 15.06
C THR A 171 -13.30 -24.05 14.24
N ILE A 172 -14.35 -23.32 13.87
CA ILE A 172 -14.23 -22.03 13.16
C ILE A 172 -13.67 -20.97 14.11
N GLN A 173 -14.13 -20.93 15.37
CA GLN A 173 -13.59 -20.03 16.39
C GLN A 173 -12.13 -20.31 16.71
N ALA A 174 -11.73 -21.57 16.89
CA ALA A 174 -10.34 -21.94 17.12
C ALA A 174 -9.43 -21.49 15.95
N SER A 175 -9.90 -21.64 14.72
CA SER A 175 -9.17 -21.21 13.52
C SER A 175 -9.03 -19.68 13.43
N LEU A 176 -10.09 -18.93 13.77
CA LEU A 176 -10.06 -17.46 13.80
C LEU A 176 -9.14 -16.94 14.91
N ILE A 177 -9.20 -17.51 16.12
CA ILE A 177 -8.37 -17.12 17.26
C ILE A 177 -6.88 -17.40 16.97
N SER A 178 -6.57 -18.54 16.36
CA SER A 178 -5.20 -18.86 15.93
C SER A 178 -4.73 -17.89 14.84
N ALA A 179 -5.54 -17.65 13.82
CA ALA A 179 -5.19 -16.74 12.73
C ALA A 179 -4.93 -15.29 13.22
N VAL A 180 -5.69 -14.81 14.20
CA VAL A 180 -5.47 -13.49 14.81
C VAL A 180 -4.18 -13.48 15.64
N SER A 181 -3.94 -14.53 16.43
CA SER A 181 -2.74 -14.66 17.26
C SER A 181 -1.47 -14.74 16.42
N ASP A 182 -1.51 -15.49 15.32
CA ASP A 182 -0.41 -15.58 14.37
C ASP A 182 -0.20 -14.26 13.64
N LYS A 183 -1.26 -13.55 13.25
CA LYS A 183 -1.15 -12.23 12.62
C LYS A 183 -0.52 -11.20 13.56
N LEU A 184 -0.84 -11.23 14.84
CA LEU A 184 -0.21 -10.36 15.85
C LEU A 184 1.27 -10.72 16.03
N ARG A 185 1.58 -12.01 16.12
CA ARG A 185 2.95 -12.51 16.25
C ARG A 185 3.81 -12.15 15.04
N TRP A 186 3.25 -12.23 13.83
CA TRP A 186 3.92 -11.83 12.59
C TRP A 186 4.24 -10.33 12.58
N ARG A 187 3.28 -9.48 12.97
CA ARG A 187 3.54 -8.03 13.08
C ARG A 187 4.60 -7.69 14.11
N MET A 188 4.55 -8.31 15.29
CA MET A 188 5.59 -8.11 16.31
C MET A 188 6.98 -8.53 15.80
N LYS A 189 7.04 -9.62 15.02
CA LYS A 189 8.30 -10.08 14.45
C LYS A 189 8.83 -9.12 13.38
N GLU A 190 7.95 -8.60 12.53
CA GLU A 190 8.31 -7.64 11.48
C GLU A 190 8.87 -6.34 12.08
N GLU A 191 8.18 -5.78 13.08
CA GLU A 191 8.66 -4.61 13.83
C GLU A 191 10.03 -4.88 14.50
N MET A 192 10.21 -6.07 15.08
CA MET A 192 11.47 -6.45 15.72
C MET A 192 12.61 -6.62 14.70
N ASP A 193 12.32 -7.23 13.54
CA ASP A 193 13.31 -7.44 12.49
C ASP A 193 13.73 -6.09 11.85
N VAL A 194 12.80 -5.15 11.68
CA VAL A 194 13.08 -3.77 11.23
C VAL A 194 13.92 -3.03 12.26
N ALA A 195 13.49 -2.99 13.52
CA ALA A 195 14.24 -2.31 14.59
C ALA A 195 15.66 -2.91 14.76
N GLN A 196 15.79 -4.22 14.59
CA GLN A 196 17.10 -4.90 14.63
C GLN A 196 18.00 -4.52 13.45
N ALA A 197 17.44 -4.36 12.26
CA ALA A 197 18.16 -3.90 11.08
C ALA A 197 18.64 -2.45 11.23
N GLU A 198 17.79 -1.57 11.75
CA GLU A 198 18.15 -0.17 12.06
C GLU A 198 19.27 -0.10 13.10
N LEU A 199 19.18 -0.89 14.17
CA LEU A 199 20.23 -0.97 15.19
C LEU A 199 21.57 -1.42 14.58
N ASN A 200 21.56 -2.39 13.67
CA ASN A 200 22.75 -2.86 12.99
C ASN A 200 23.33 -1.81 12.03
N ALA A 201 22.48 -1.06 11.33
CA ALA A 201 22.91 0.03 10.46
C ALA A 201 23.56 1.16 11.28
N LEU A 202 22.96 1.55 12.40
CA LEU A 202 23.50 2.58 13.29
C LEU A 202 24.86 2.19 13.86
N LYS A 203 25.04 0.93 14.29
CA LYS A 203 26.35 0.44 14.76
C LYS A 203 27.45 0.53 13.71
N ARG A 204 27.14 0.22 12.44
CA ARG A 204 28.13 0.36 11.35
C ARG A 204 28.51 1.81 11.14
N THR A 205 27.54 2.71 11.15
CA THR A 205 27.78 4.15 11.04
C THR A 205 28.64 4.67 12.19
N GLU A 206 28.40 4.18 13.42
CA GLU A 206 29.23 4.50 14.59
C GLU A 206 30.69 4.05 14.41
N GLU A 207 30.91 2.82 13.94
CA GLU A 207 32.25 2.29 13.67
C GLU A 207 32.99 3.09 12.59
N ASP A 208 32.29 3.46 11.52
CA ASP A 208 32.87 4.25 10.43
C ASP A 208 33.19 5.68 10.86
N LEU A 209 32.32 6.29 11.69
CA LEU A 209 32.59 7.60 12.27
C LEU A 209 33.78 7.56 13.21
N LYS A 210 33.91 6.50 14.02
CA LYS A 210 35.05 6.31 14.93
C LYS A 210 36.37 6.16 14.16
N LYS A 211 36.37 5.40 13.05
CA LYS A 211 37.53 5.31 12.15
C LYS A 211 37.85 6.66 11.50
N GLY A 212 36.83 7.40 11.06
CA GLY A 212 36.98 8.73 10.50
C GLY A 212 37.62 9.70 11.49
N HIS A 213 37.15 9.69 12.74
CA HIS A 213 37.70 10.48 13.82
C HIS A 213 39.18 10.14 14.09
N GLN A 214 39.53 8.85 14.16
CA GLN A 214 40.92 8.44 14.36
C GLN A 214 41.85 8.90 13.22
N LYS A 215 41.40 8.85 11.97
CA LYS A 215 42.16 9.37 10.82
C LYS A 215 42.36 10.88 10.88
N LEU A 216 41.35 11.62 11.33
CA LEU A 216 41.43 13.07 11.49
C LEU A 216 42.47 13.43 12.57
N GLU A 217 42.46 12.74 13.72
CA GLU A 217 43.46 12.89 14.77
C GLU A 217 44.89 12.60 14.27
N GLU A 218 45.07 11.54 13.48
CA GLU A 218 46.37 11.23 12.85
C GLU A 218 46.82 12.34 11.89
N MET A 219 45.91 12.90 11.09
CA MET A 219 46.25 14.00 10.17
C MET A 219 46.59 15.30 10.92
N VAL A 220 45.87 15.63 11.98
CA VAL A 220 46.17 16.79 12.84
C VAL A 220 47.55 16.62 13.47
N THR A 221 47.84 15.45 14.04
CA THR A 221 49.16 15.17 14.64
C THR A 221 50.30 15.32 13.63
N ARG A 222 50.09 14.86 12.39
CA ARG A 222 51.07 15.02 11.30
C ARG A 222 51.28 16.48 10.91
N LEU A 223 50.21 17.27 10.82
CA LEU A 223 50.30 18.69 10.51
C LEU A 223 51.04 19.45 11.62
N ASP A 224 50.80 19.13 12.89
CA ASP A 224 51.53 19.73 14.01
C ASP A 224 53.03 19.39 13.95
N GLN A 225 53.39 18.16 13.56
CA GLN A 225 54.79 17.78 13.32
C GLN A 225 55.42 18.53 12.14
N GLU A 226 54.72 18.63 11.00
CA GLU A 226 55.22 19.37 9.83
C GLU A 226 55.41 20.86 10.14
N VAL A 227 54.51 21.48 10.92
CA VAL A 227 54.67 22.86 11.38
C VAL A 227 55.89 23.01 12.30
N ALA A 228 56.09 22.07 13.22
CA ALA A 228 57.24 22.09 14.14
C ALA A 228 58.61 21.84 13.45
N GLU A 229 58.64 21.22 12.27
CA GLU A 229 59.86 21.02 11.48
C GLU A 229 60.21 22.23 10.58
N VAL A 230 59.27 23.16 10.38
CA VAL A 230 59.44 24.34 9.51
C VAL A 230 59.88 25.60 10.29
N ASP A 231 59.73 25.61 11.62
CA ASP A 231 60.28 26.61 12.56
C ASP A 231 61.72 26.26 13.04
#